data_AF-Q38WB7-F1
#
_entry.id   AF-Q38WB7-F1
#
_cell.length_a   1.000
_cell.length_b   1.000
_cell.length_c   1.000
_cell.angle_alpha   90.00
_cell.angle_beta   90.00
_cell.angle_gamma   90.00
#
_symmetry.space_group_name_H-M   'P 1'
#
loop_
_entity.id
_entity.type
_entity.pdbx_description
1 polymer ?
#
loop_
_entity_poly.entity_id
_entity_poly.type
_entity_poly.pdbx_seq_one_letter_code
_entity_poly.pdbx_strand_id
1 'polypeptide(L)'
;MAKQHTIHSVAKSERTMGDWDLFATWIGANANNGTWYIGGIIAATGLIQDSTLLIAIGCLSYVLLALASYMGYQTGVGAMGLTRASFGVKGSVLPSLINVVQFIGWAAVNTYIAATSVSFILKEIMGWSGNDAATNRLSLVVGIIIMSILHLISISLGEKSVRWIERIGIVLVIILVTWESIIVFKMVPFKDLVAWRPAAKFRLEAGRAIDILAAFNLAWVTAAADFSRFAKRKKAATVYSFLGANIGLF
;
A
#
# COMPACT_ATOMS: atom_id res chain seq x y z
N MET A 1 -27.53 -13.42 10.53
CA MET A 1 -26.52 -13.44 11.61
C MET A 1 -25.19 -12.95 11.03
N ALA A 2 -24.97 -11.63 11.00
CA ALA A 2 -23.67 -11.09 10.61
C ALA A 2 -22.68 -11.41 11.74
N LYS A 3 -21.69 -12.26 11.44
CA LYS A 3 -20.74 -12.79 12.42
C LYS A 3 -20.09 -11.66 13.22
N GLN A 4 -20.26 -11.70 14.54
CA GLN A 4 -19.66 -10.86 15.58
C GLN A 4 -18.11 -10.94 15.67
N HIS A 5 -17.39 -11.28 14.60
CA HIS A 5 -15.93 -11.42 14.61
C HIS A 5 -15.18 -10.09 14.60
N THR A 6 -15.87 -8.95 14.50
CA THR A 6 -15.21 -7.65 14.36
C THR A 6 -14.54 -7.18 15.65
N ILE A 7 -15.02 -7.62 16.81
CA ILE A 7 -14.56 -7.14 18.14
C ILE A 7 -13.94 -8.26 19.00
N HIS A 8 -14.35 -9.51 18.78
CA HIS A 8 -13.88 -10.66 19.55
C HIS A 8 -12.66 -11.34 18.92
N SER A 9 -11.86 -12.01 19.76
CA SER A 9 -10.72 -12.81 19.31
C SER A 9 -11.16 -13.92 18.36
N VAL A 10 -10.42 -14.10 17.26
CA VAL A 10 -10.63 -15.18 16.30
C VAL A 10 -10.09 -16.49 16.84
N ALA A 11 -10.98 -17.47 17.04
CA ALA A 11 -10.62 -18.80 17.53
C ALA A 11 -9.74 -19.54 16.51
N LYS A 12 -8.81 -20.38 16.98
CA LYS A 12 -7.87 -21.10 16.11
C LYS A 12 -8.56 -21.95 15.02
N SER A 13 -9.72 -22.53 15.32
CA SER A 13 -10.52 -23.33 14.36
C SER A 13 -11.14 -22.50 13.24
N GLU A 14 -11.31 -21.19 13.44
CA GLU A 14 -11.92 -20.28 12.47
C GLU A 14 -10.88 -19.58 11.57
N ARG A 15 -9.59 -19.82 11.81
CA ARG A 15 -8.49 -19.18 11.09
C ARG A 15 -8.31 -19.83 9.71
N THR A 16 -8.46 -19.03 8.66
CA THR A 16 -8.48 -19.52 7.28
C THR A 16 -7.19 -19.23 6.50
N MET A 17 -6.46 -18.16 6.85
CA MET A 17 -5.32 -17.66 6.07
C MET A 17 -4.05 -18.49 6.27
N GLY A 18 -3.55 -19.05 5.18
CA GLY A 18 -2.28 -19.77 5.09
C GLY A 18 -1.10 -18.86 4.75
N ASP A 19 0.02 -19.49 4.41
CA ASP A 19 1.29 -18.79 4.13
C ASP A 19 1.19 -17.94 2.86
N TRP A 20 0.63 -18.52 1.79
CA TRP A 20 0.42 -17.83 0.52
C TRP A 20 -0.59 -16.69 0.65
N ASP A 21 -1.65 -16.89 1.44
CA ASP A 21 -2.69 -15.86 1.60
C ASP A 21 -2.10 -14.59 2.21
N LEU A 22 -1.35 -14.70 3.32
CA LEU A 22 -0.73 -13.53 3.94
C LEU A 22 0.42 -12.96 3.10
N PHE A 23 1.21 -13.81 2.47
CA PHE A 23 2.24 -13.35 1.53
C PHE A 23 1.63 -12.47 0.42
N ALA A 24 0.58 -12.97 -0.25
CA ALA A 24 -0.10 -12.26 -1.32
C ALA A 24 -0.84 -11.01 -0.80
N THR A 25 -1.46 -11.07 0.39
CA THR A 25 -2.09 -9.91 1.03
C THR A 25 -1.09 -8.77 1.20
N TRP A 26 0.13 -9.06 1.68
CA TRP A 26 1.13 -8.03 1.92
C TRP A 26 1.82 -7.52 0.66
N ILE A 27 1.94 -8.36 -0.39
CA ILE A 27 2.30 -7.88 -1.72
C ILE A 27 1.24 -6.90 -2.21
N GLY A 28 -0.04 -7.29 -2.21
CA GLY A 28 -1.12 -6.44 -2.70
C GLY A 28 -1.30 -5.15 -1.87
N ALA A 29 -1.07 -5.22 -0.56
CA ALA A 29 -1.10 -4.05 0.31
C ALA A 29 -0.01 -3.04 -0.05
N ASN A 30 1.17 -3.48 -0.50
CA ASN A 30 2.28 -2.59 -0.83
C ASN A 30 2.39 -2.28 -2.33
N ALA A 31 1.91 -3.13 -3.21
CA ALA A 31 1.84 -2.88 -4.65
C ALA A 31 0.58 -2.05 -4.99
N ASN A 32 0.55 -0.80 -4.51
CA ASN A 32 -0.55 0.15 -4.70
C ASN A 32 -0.07 1.47 -5.31
N ASN A 33 -1.01 2.30 -5.75
CA ASN A 33 -0.74 3.57 -6.43
C ASN A 33 0.16 4.51 -5.61
N GLY A 34 -0.04 4.57 -4.30
CA GLY A 34 0.77 5.38 -3.38
C GLY A 34 2.24 4.94 -3.36
N THR A 35 2.50 3.63 -3.35
CA THR A 35 3.88 3.11 -3.40
C THR A 35 4.57 3.44 -4.71
N TRP A 36 3.90 3.30 -5.84
CA TRP A 36 4.47 3.67 -7.15
C TRP A 36 4.77 5.16 -7.23
N TYR A 37 3.87 5.99 -6.70
CA TYR A 37 4.07 7.43 -6.62
C TYR A 37 5.28 7.80 -5.76
N ILE A 38 5.42 7.18 -4.59
CA ILE A 38 6.59 7.35 -3.71
C ILE A 38 7.87 6.85 -4.38
N GLY A 39 7.83 5.72 -5.08
CA GLY A 39 8.95 5.20 -5.87
C GLY A 39 9.42 6.22 -6.94
N GLY A 40 8.49 6.87 -7.63
CA GLY A 40 8.80 7.96 -8.56
C GLY A 40 9.43 9.18 -7.88
N ILE A 41 8.95 9.57 -6.70
CA ILE A 41 9.56 10.66 -5.91
C ILE A 41 10.98 10.29 -5.47
N ILE A 42 11.19 9.08 -4.96
CA ILE A 42 12.51 8.57 -4.56
C ILE A 42 13.47 8.57 -5.76
N ALA A 43 13.00 8.09 -6.91
CA ALA A 43 13.76 8.13 -8.15
C ALA A 43 14.15 9.57 -8.53
N ALA A 44 13.23 10.53 -8.40
CA ALA A 44 13.43 11.94 -8.74
C ALA A 44 14.22 12.76 -7.69
N THR A 45 14.38 12.23 -6.48
CA THR A 45 15.11 12.89 -5.38
C THR A 45 16.49 12.29 -5.14
N GLY A 46 16.75 11.07 -5.67
CA GLY A 46 18.03 10.40 -5.52
C GLY A 46 18.00 8.92 -5.90
N LEU A 47 17.76 8.55 -7.17
CA LEU A 47 17.58 7.16 -7.63
C LEU A 47 18.36 6.09 -6.85
N ILE A 48 19.70 6.06 -6.90
CA ILE A 48 20.46 5.01 -6.21
C ILE A 48 20.48 5.22 -4.69
N GLN A 49 20.76 6.45 -4.24
CA GLN A 49 20.94 6.74 -2.81
C GLN A 49 19.64 6.49 -2.03
N ASP A 50 18.54 7.05 -2.50
CA ASP A 50 17.25 7.04 -1.81
C ASP A 50 16.54 5.69 -2.02
N SER A 51 16.75 4.98 -3.14
CA SER A 51 16.26 3.59 -3.27
C SER A 51 17.00 2.63 -2.34
N THR A 52 18.31 2.83 -2.13
CA THR A 52 19.07 2.04 -1.15
C THR A 52 18.56 2.30 0.26
N LEU A 53 18.24 3.56 0.57
CA LEU A 53 17.65 3.94 1.85
C LEU A 53 16.25 3.35 2.04
N LEU A 54 15.42 3.36 1.00
CA LEU A 54 14.12 2.72 0.97
C LEU A 54 14.23 1.23 1.31
N ILE A 55 15.20 0.51 0.74
CA ILE A 55 15.42 -0.91 1.05
C ILE A 55 15.78 -1.10 2.53
N ALA A 56 16.72 -0.31 3.04
CA ALA A 56 17.16 -0.43 4.44
C ALA A 56 16.02 -0.13 5.44
N ILE A 57 15.33 1.00 5.24
CA ILE A 57 14.26 1.46 6.13
C ILE A 57 12.99 0.62 5.97
N GLY A 58 12.66 0.18 4.76
CA GLY A 58 11.54 -0.73 4.49
C GLY A 58 11.72 -2.06 5.20
N CYS A 59 12.89 -2.70 5.04
CA CYS A 59 13.23 -3.93 5.75
C CYS A 59 13.09 -3.75 7.27
N LEU A 60 13.68 -2.68 7.83
CA LEU A 60 13.62 -2.42 9.27
C LEU A 60 12.18 -2.19 9.77
N SER A 61 11.40 -1.39 9.04
CA SER A 61 10.01 -1.10 9.39
C SER A 61 9.14 -2.36 9.36
N TYR A 62 9.36 -3.25 8.38
CA TYR A 62 8.58 -4.47 8.29
C TYR A 62 9.00 -5.57 9.26
N VAL A 63 10.16 -5.46 9.93
CA VAL A 63 10.40 -6.25 11.14
C VAL A 63 9.34 -5.93 12.20
N LEU A 64 9.00 -4.65 12.40
CA LEU A 64 7.94 -4.25 13.33
C LEU A 64 6.57 -4.74 12.86
N LEU A 65 6.31 -4.75 11.55
CA LEU A 65 5.11 -5.35 10.96
C LEU A 65 5.02 -6.85 11.30
N ALA A 66 6.12 -7.59 11.16
CA ALA A 66 6.15 -9.02 11.49
C ALA A 66 5.94 -9.27 12.99
N LEU A 67 6.48 -8.41 13.86
CA LEU A 67 6.24 -8.48 15.30
C LEU A 67 4.77 -8.17 15.66
N ALA A 68 4.20 -7.12 15.07
CA ALA A 68 2.77 -6.79 15.23
C ALA A 68 1.86 -7.92 14.71
N SER A 69 2.24 -8.51 13.59
CA SER A 69 1.53 -9.66 13.02
C SER A 69 1.62 -10.90 13.91
N TYR A 70 2.77 -11.11 14.57
CA TYR A 70 2.91 -12.18 15.54
C TYR A 70 1.97 -11.99 16.74
N MET A 71 1.83 -10.75 17.25
CA MET A 71 0.88 -10.44 18.32
C MET A 71 -0.57 -10.71 17.89
N GLY A 72 -0.95 -10.32 16.66
CA GLY A 72 -2.26 -10.64 16.08
C GLY A 72 -2.50 -12.14 15.99
N TYR A 73 -1.53 -12.91 15.50
CA TYR A 73 -1.60 -14.38 15.46
C TYR A 73 -1.76 -15.01 16.84
N GLN A 74 -1.00 -14.56 17.85
CA GLN A 74 -1.04 -15.16 19.18
C GLN A 74 -2.37 -14.89 19.88
N THR A 75 -2.87 -13.66 19.77
CA THR A 75 -4.06 -13.21 20.50
C THR A 75 -5.36 -13.44 19.75
N GLY A 76 -5.35 -13.52 18.41
CA GLY A 76 -6.56 -13.52 17.59
C GLY A 76 -7.27 -12.16 17.54
N VAL A 77 -6.66 -11.10 18.07
CA VAL A 77 -7.26 -9.76 18.18
C VAL A 77 -6.69 -8.84 17.09
N GLY A 78 -7.53 -7.92 16.60
CA GLY A 78 -7.12 -6.90 15.61
C GLY A 78 -6.22 -5.81 16.21
N ALA A 79 -5.66 -4.95 15.36
CA ALA A 79 -4.63 -4.00 15.76
C ALA A 79 -5.10 -3.02 16.83
N MET A 80 -6.29 -2.44 16.67
CA MET A 80 -6.86 -1.53 17.66
C MET A 80 -7.31 -2.25 18.95
N GLY A 81 -7.51 -3.57 18.88
CA GLY A 81 -7.74 -4.36 20.09
C GLY A 81 -6.45 -4.59 20.89
N LEU A 82 -5.30 -4.74 20.20
CA LEU A 82 -3.99 -4.87 20.86
C LEU A 82 -3.59 -3.61 21.62
N THR A 83 -3.94 -2.42 21.13
CA THR A 83 -3.59 -1.15 21.80
C THR A 83 -4.23 -1.02 23.19
N ARG A 84 -5.32 -1.75 23.46
CA ARG A 84 -5.98 -1.77 24.78
C ARG A 84 -5.08 -2.32 25.89
N ALA A 85 -4.10 -3.17 25.56
CA ALA A 85 -3.16 -3.68 26.55
C ALA A 85 -2.28 -2.56 27.13
N SER A 86 -1.90 -1.57 26.31
CA SER A 86 -1.04 -0.45 26.73
C SER A 86 -1.83 0.78 27.19
N PHE A 87 -2.96 1.07 26.55
CA PHE A 87 -3.73 2.30 26.78
C PHE A 87 -5.05 2.08 27.55
N GLY A 88 -5.41 0.83 27.86
CA GLY A 88 -6.71 0.49 28.41
C GLY A 88 -7.85 0.68 27.39
N VAL A 89 -9.08 0.31 27.80
CA VAL A 89 -10.25 0.37 26.91
C VAL A 89 -10.58 1.81 26.50
N LYS A 90 -10.67 2.73 27.46
CA LYS A 90 -10.97 4.14 27.18
C LYS A 90 -9.81 4.86 26.48
N GLY A 91 -8.55 4.60 26.88
CA GLY A 91 -7.40 5.24 26.26
C GLY A 91 -7.14 4.75 24.83
N SER A 92 -7.56 3.52 24.47
CA SER A 92 -7.43 3.00 23.10
C SER A 92 -8.24 3.76 22.05
N VAL A 93 -9.15 4.66 22.44
CA VAL A 93 -9.92 5.51 21.52
C VAL A 93 -9.00 6.43 20.72
N LEU A 94 -7.97 7.02 21.36
CA LEU A 94 -7.05 7.94 20.68
C LEU A 94 -6.28 7.27 19.53
N PRO A 95 -5.55 6.15 19.72
CA PRO A 95 -4.87 5.48 18.62
C PRO A 95 -5.87 4.95 17.58
N SER A 96 -7.07 4.56 17.98
CA SER A 96 -8.12 4.14 17.04
C SER A 96 -8.56 5.28 16.12
N LEU A 97 -8.77 6.48 16.66
CA LEU A 97 -9.12 7.66 15.85
C LEU A 97 -8.01 8.04 14.88
N ILE A 98 -6.75 8.06 15.34
CA ILE A 98 -5.59 8.34 14.49
C ILE A 98 -5.52 7.32 13.35
N ASN A 99 -5.71 6.03 13.66
CA ASN A 99 -5.68 4.98 12.65
C ASN A 99 -6.81 5.11 11.61
N VAL A 100 -8.02 5.50 12.04
CA VAL A 100 -9.13 5.78 11.12
C VAL A 100 -8.80 6.94 10.19
N VAL A 101 -8.29 8.05 10.72
CA VAL A 101 -7.89 9.23 9.93
C VAL A 101 -6.81 8.86 8.92
N GLN A 102 -5.80 8.08 9.35
CA GLN A 102 -4.74 7.57 8.48
C GLN A 102 -5.30 6.78 7.29
N PHE A 103 -6.20 5.81 7.53
CA PHE A 103 -6.75 4.99 6.46
C PHE A 103 -7.70 5.75 5.53
N ILE A 104 -8.45 6.73 6.04
CA ILE A 104 -9.21 7.65 5.20
C ILE A 104 -8.27 8.46 4.30
N GLY A 105 -7.16 8.97 4.86
CA GLY A 105 -6.13 9.68 4.10
C GLY A 105 -5.52 8.81 2.99
N TRP A 106 -5.13 7.58 3.31
CA TRP A 106 -4.60 6.64 2.31
C TRP A 106 -5.62 6.30 1.22
N ALA A 107 -6.89 6.09 1.57
CA ALA A 107 -7.94 5.85 0.59
C ALA A 107 -8.12 7.06 -0.34
N ALA A 108 -8.12 8.28 0.21
CA ALA A 108 -8.25 9.51 -0.55
C ALA A 108 -7.07 9.73 -1.51
N VAL A 109 -5.83 9.56 -1.04
CA VAL A 109 -4.62 9.70 -1.87
C VAL A 109 -4.57 8.67 -2.99
N ASN A 110 -4.84 7.39 -2.69
CA ASN A 110 -4.85 6.35 -3.72
C ASN A 110 -5.94 6.58 -4.77
N THR A 111 -7.11 7.05 -4.35
CA THR A 111 -8.21 7.43 -5.25
C THR A 111 -7.84 8.62 -6.11
N TYR A 112 -7.18 9.64 -5.53
CA TYR A 112 -6.72 10.82 -6.26
C TYR A 112 -5.70 10.47 -7.35
N ILE A 113 -4.70 9.64 -7.03
CA ILE A 113 -3.69 9.19 -8.01
C ILE A 113 -4.36 8.42 -9.15
N ALA A 114 -5.23 7.47 -8.82
CA ALA A 114 -5.97 6.70 -9.84
C ALA A 114 -6.87 7.61 -10.71
N ALA A 115 -7.59 8.54 -10.08
CA ALA A 115 -8.45 9.49 -10.77
C ALA A 115 -7.67 10.42 -11.70
N THR A 116 -6.42 10.74 -11.36
CA THR A 116 -5.52 11.51 -12.22
C THR A 116 -5.19 10.72 -13.50
N SER A 117 -4.89 9.42 -13.38
CA SER A 117 -4.69 8.55 -14.56
C SER A 117 -5.95 8.44 -15.42
N VAL A 118 -7.12 8.26 -14.79
CA VAL A 118 -8.41 8.25 -15.50
C VAL A 118 -8.69 9.58 -16.20
N SER A 119 -8.35 10.71 -15.57
CA SER A 119 -8.45 12.05 -16.16
C SER A 119 -7.63 12.17 -17.44
N PHE A 120 -6.40 11.65 -17.47
CA PHE A 120 -5.58 11.64 -18.69
C PHE A 120 -6.22 10.81 -19.80
N ILE A 121 -6.68 9.60 -19.50
CA ILE A 121 -7.36 8.73 -20.47
C ILE A 121 -8.63 9.40 -21.01
N LEU A 122 -9.44 9.99 -20.14
CA LEU A 122 -10.67 10.70 -20.54
C LEU A 122 -10.37 11.87 -21.46
N LYS A 123 -9.34 12.67 -21.15
CA LYS A 123 -8.95 13.80 -22.00
C LYS A 123 -8.52 13.34 -23.39
N GLU A 124 -7.77 12.23 -23.46
CA GLU A 124 -7.33 11.66 -24.73
C GLU A 124 -8.50 11.14 -25.57
N ILE A 125 -9.41 10.36 -24.97
CA ILE A 125 -10.59 9.81 -25.67
C ILE A 125 -11.54 10.92 -26.13
N MET A 126 -11.75 11.95 -25.30
CA MET A 126 -12.68 13.03 -25.59
C MET A 126 -12.07 14.12 -26.49
N GLY A 127 -10.80 14.00 -26.89
CA GLY A 127 -10.10 15.00 -27.69
C GLY A 127 -9.92 16.33 -26.96
N TRP A 128 -9.94 16.33 -25.62
CA TRP A 128 -9.69 17.51 -24.78
C TRP A 128 -8.20 17.80 -24.73
N SER A 129 -7.67 18.35 -25.82
CA SER A 129 -6.25 18.65 -26.02
C SER A 129 -5.77 19.94 -25.33
N GLY A 130 -6.68 20.70 -24.72
CA GLY A 130 -6.38 21.97 -24.07
C GLY A 130 -5.93 21.82 -22.62
N ASN A 131 -4.91 22.60 -22.22
CA ASN A 131 -4.52 22.81 -20.82
C ASN A 131 -5.47 23.77 -20.08
N ASP A 132 -6.72 23.88 -20.52
CA ASP A 132 -7.70 24.73 -19.85
C ASP A 132 -7.94 24.25 -18.42
N ALA A 133 -7.94 25.19 -17.48
CA ALA A 133 -8.08 24.90 -16.06
C ALA A 133 -9.45 24.27 -15.75
N ALA A 134 -10.51 24.68 -16.45
CA ALA A 134 -11.84 24.14 -16.23
C ALA A 134 -11.95 22.72 -16.77
N THR A 135 -11.42 22.44 -17.97
CA THR A 135 -11.38 21.08 -18.52
C THR A 135 -10.55 20.12 -17.66
N ASN A 136 -9.38 20.56 -17.18
CA ASN A 136 -8.56 19.76 -16.28
C ASN A 136 -9.29 19.43 -14.97
N ARG A 137 -9.92 20.44 -14.33
CA ARG A 137 -10.71 20.23 -13.11
C ARG A 137 -11.89 19.31 -13.35
N LEU A 138 -12.62 19.48 -14.45
CA LEU A 138 -13.76 18.64 -14.81
C LEU A 138 -13.32 17.18 -15.00
N SER A 139 -12.28 16.94 -15.81
CA SER A 139 -11.77 15.58 -16.06
C SER A 139 -11.35 14.87 -14.77
N LEU A 140 -10.73 15.60 -13.84
CA LEU A 140 -10.32 15.07 -12.55
C LEU A 140 -11.52 14.77 -11.65
N VAL A 141 -12.52 15.66 -11.57
CA VAL A 141 -13.75 15.42 -10.80
C VAL A 141 -14.48 14.18 -11.34
N VAL A 142 -14.60 14.06 -12.66
CA VAL A 142 -15.19 12.87 -13.30
C VAL A 142 -14.38 11.62 -12.96
N GLY A 143 -13.04 11.69 -13.05
CA GLY A 143 -12.15 10.61 -12.63
C GLY A 143 -12.36 10.18 -11.17
N ILE A 144 -12.50 11.15 -10.25
CA ILE A 144 -12.78 10.87 -8.83
C ILE A 144 -14.12 10.18 -8.65
N ILE A 145 -15.17 10.65 -9.34
CA ILE A 145 -16.50 10.04 -9.29
C ILE A 145 -16.46 8.60 -9.79
N ILE A 146 -15.83 8.36 -10.94
CA ILE A 146 -15.67 7.01 -11.51
C ILE A 146 -14.93 6.10 -10.51
N MET A 147 -13.78 6.54 -10.00
CA MET A 147 -12.99 5.75 -9.07
C MET A 147 -13.73 5.49 -7.74
N SER A 148 -14.50 6.46 -7.26
CA SER A 148 -15.30 6.31 -6.03
C SER A 148 -16.41 5.28 -6.23
N ILE A 149 -17.10 5.31 -7.37
CA ILE A 149 -18.12 4.32 -7.73
C ILE A 149 -17.49 2.93 -7.82
N LEU A 150 -16.34 2.79 -8.49
CA LEU A 150 -15.64 1.50 -8.60
C LEU A 150 -15.23 0.95 -7.23
N HIS A 151 -14.78 1.80 -6.31
CA HIS A 151 -14.48 1.38 -4.92
C HIS A 151 -15.73 0.91 -4.19
N LEU A 152 -16.85 1.63 -4.29
CA LEU A 152 -18.12 1.24 -3.68
C LEU A 152 -18.64 -0.09 -4.25
N ILE A 153 -18.52 -0.29 -5.57
CA ILE A 153 -18.83 -1.56 -6.23
C ILE A 153 -17.93 -2.68 -5.69
N SER A 154 -16.63 -2.44 -5.58
CA SER A 154 -15.67 -3.41 -5.04
C SER A 154 -16.03 -3.83 -3.60
N ILE A 155 -16.42 -2.87 -2.76
CA ILE A 155 -16.82 -3.14 -1.36
C ILE A 155 -18.14 -3.92 -1.32
N SER A 156 -19.11 -3.58 -2.17
CA SER A 156 -20.45 -4.19 -2.17
C SER A 156 -20.51 -5.60 -2.79
N LEU A 157 -19.66 -5.90 -3.78
CA LEU A 157 -19.60 -7.22 -4.41
C LEU A 157 -18.93 -8.30 -3.54
N GLY A 158 -18.32 -7.91 -2.41
CA GLY A 158 -17.70 -8.80 -1.44
C GLY A 158 -16.41 -9.48 -1.93
N GLU A 159 -15.77 -10.23 -1.03
CA GLU A 159 -14.41 -10.78 -1.23
C GLU A 159 -14.25 -11.72 -2.44
N LYS A 160 -15.31 -12.37 -2.91
CA LYS A 160 -15.22 -13.36 -3.99
C LYS A 160 -15.03 -12.74 -5.38
N SER A 161 -15.74 -11.65 -5.68
CA SER A 161 -15.64 -10.98 -6.99
C SER A 161 -14.34 -10.18 -7.11
N VAL A 162 -13.94 -9.51 -6.02
CA VAL A 162 -12.69 -8.75 -5.95
C VAL A 162 -11.48 -9.67 -6.16
N ARG A 163 -11.48 -10.88 -5.58
CA ARG A 163 -10.38 -11.85 -5.71
C ARG A 163 -10.08 -12.26 -7.16
N TRP A 164 -11.10 -12.34 -8.02
CA TRP A 164 -10.88 -12.65 -9.44
C TRP A 164 -10.25 -11.47 -10.19
N ILE A 165 -10.73 -10.26 -9.92
CA ILE A 165 -10.15 -9.02 -10.49
C ILE A 165 -8.70 -8.86 -10.03
N GLU A 166 -8.41 -9.08 -8.75
CA GLU A 166 -7.05 -9.02 -8.21
C GLU A 166 -6.12 -10.05 -8.86
N ARG A 167 -6.56 -11.30 -9.05
CA ARG A 167 -5.74 -12.34 -9.69
C ARG A 167 -5.36 -11.99 -11.12
N ILE A 168 -6.31 -11.47 -11.89
CA ILE A 168 -6.06 -11.04 -13.27
C ILE A 168 -5.21 -9.75 -13.26
N GLY A 169 -5.56 -8.81 -12.39
CA GLY A 169 -4.89 -7.52 -12.23
C GLY A 169 -3.41 -7.66 -11.89
N ILE A 170 -3.04 -8.55 -10.96
CA ILE A 170 -1.64 -8.82 -10.62
C ILE A 170 -0.86 -9.31 -11.86
N VAL A 171 -1.44 -10.22 -12.65
CA VAL A 171 -0.78 -10.72 -13.87
C VAL A 171 -0.59 -9.58 -14.88
N LEU A 172 -1.60 -8.75 -15.09
CA LEU A 172 -1.52 -7.60 -16.00
C LEU A 172 -0.48 -6.57 -15.52
N VAL A 173 -0.44 -6.28 -14.23
CA VAL A 173 0.55 -5.36 -13.63
C VAL A 173 1.96 -5.91 -13.80
N ILE A 174 2.20 -7.20 -13.53
CA ILE A 174 3.52 -7.82 -13.72
C ILE A 174 3.96 -7.71 -15.18
N ILE A 175 3.06 -7.96 -16.13
CA ILE A 175 3.35 -7.83 -17.56
C ILE A 175 3.71 -6.38 -17.90
N LEU A 176 2.91 -5.41 -17.45
CA LEU A 176 3.15 -3.98 -17.71
C LEU A 176 4.48 -3.52 -17.11
N VAL A 177 4.76 -3.80 -15.83
CA VAL A 177 6.00 -3.40 -15.16
C VAL A 177 7.22 -4.02 -15.85
N THR A 178 7.13 -5.30 -16.23
CA THR A 178 8.21 -5.99 -16.94
C THR A 178 8.45 -5.34 -18.30
N TRP A 179 7.38 -5.05 -19.04
CA TRP A 179 7.48 -4.42 -20.35
C TRP A 179 8.05 -3.01 -20.27
N GLU A 180 7.53 -2.16 -19.38
CA GLU A 180 8.05 -0.80 -19.14
C GLU A 180 9.53 -0.84 -18.75
N SER A 181 9.92 -1.75 -17.84
CA SER A 181 11.32 -1.94 -17.45
C SER A 181 12.22 -2.25 -18.65
N ILE A 182 11.80 -3.18 -19.53
CA ILE A 182 12.55 -3.52 -20.75
C ILE A 182 12.71 -2.30 -21.65
N ILE A 183 11.66 -1.49 -21.82
CA ILE A 183 11.71 -0.28 -22.64
C ILE A 183 12.67 0.75 -22.03
N VAL A 184 12.56 1.01 -20.72
CA VAL A 184 13.45 1.95 -20.00
C VAL A 184 14.91 1.54 -20.15
N PHE A 185 15.24 0.26 -19.93
CA PHE A 185 16.63 -0.21 -20.07
C PHE A 185 17.15 -0.25 -21.51
N LYS A 186 16.27 -0.23 -22.52
CA LYS A 186 16.66 -0.04 -23.92
C LYS A 186 16.93 1.43 -24.26
N MET A 187 16.20 2.34 -23.64
CA MET A 187 16.31 3.78 -23.90
C MET A 187 17.40 4.47 -23.08
N VAL A 188 17.66 3.99 -21.86
CA VAL A 188 18.60 4.60 -20.93
C VAL A 188 19.64 3.55 -20.51
N PRO A 189 20.92 3.72 -20.86
CA PRO A 189 21.98 2.83 -20.40
C PRO A 189 22.05 2.78 -18.87
N PHE A 190 22.28 1.58 -18.32
CA PHE A 190 22.35 1.38 -16.86
C PHE A 190 23.40 2.29 -16.19
N LYS A 191 24.52 2.55 -16.86
CA LYS A 191 25.57 3.47 -16.38
C LYS A 191 25.03 4.88 -16.11
N ASP A 192 24.10 5.36 -16.93
CA ASP A 192 23.56 6.71 -16.84
C ASP A 192 22.52 6.79 -15.72
N LEU A 193 21.77 5.70 -15.47
CA LEU A 193 20.90 5.56 -14.30
C LEU A 193 21.71 5.59 -12.99
N VAL A 194 22.84 4.86 -12.94
CA VAL A 194 23.69 4.83 -11.74
C VAL A 194 24.39 6.18 -11.51
N ALA A 195 24.78 6.86 -12.58
CA ALA A 195 25.39 8.19 -12.52
C ALA A 195 24.38 9.31 -12.28
N TRP A 196 23.08 9.06 -12.46
CA TRP A 196 22.04 10.07 -12.34
C TRP A 196 22.05 10.72 -10.94
N ARG A 197 21.98 12.05 -10.91
CA ARG A 197 21.88 12.83 -9.69
C ARG A 197 20.78 13.87 -9.84
N PRO A 198 19.97 14.12 -8.80
CA PRO A 198 18.96 15.17 -8.80
C PRO A 198 19.62 16.55 -8.85
N ALA A 199 18.89 17.56 -9.34
CA ALA A 199 19.27 18.95 -9.10
C ALA A 199 19.28 19.23 -7.58
N ALA A 200 20.17 20.10 -7.10
CA ALA A 200 20.36 20.34 -5.66
C ALA A 200 19.05 20.69 -4.91
N LYS A 201 18.13 21.42 -5.57
CA LYS A 201 16.82 21.79 -5.01
C LYS A 201 15.86 20.62 -4.78
N PHE A 202 16.07 19.50 -5.48
CA PHE A 202 15.24 18.30 -5.37
C PHE A 202 15.91 17.22 -4.51
N ARG A 203 17.16 17.41 -4.10
CA ARG A 203 17.87 16.45 -3.27
C ARG A 203 17.28 16.46 -1.86
N LEU A 204 16.90 15.30 -1.36
CA LEU A 204 16.49 15.15 0.04
C LEU A 204 17.72 15.00 0.93
N GLU A 205 17.67 15.64 2.09
CA GLU A 205 18.62 15.34 3.16
C GLU A 205 18.34 13.94 3.70
N ALA A 206 19.38 13.15 3.96
CA ALA A 206 19.24 11.74 4.35
C ALA A 206 18.31 11.55 5.57
N GLY A 207 18.38 12.43 6.57
CA GLY A 207 17.51 12.37 7.75
C GLY A 207 16.02 12.55 7.40
N ARG A 208 15.70 13.48 6.49
CA ARG A 208 14.32 13.70 6.02
C ARG A 208 13.83 12.54 5.17
N ALA A 209 14.68 11.98 4.32
CA ALA A 209 14.36 10.80 3.55
C ALA A 209 14.05 9.60 4.47
N ILE A 210 14.87 9.37 5.52
CA ILE A 210 14.61 8.32 6.52
C ILE A 210 13.24 8.51 7.16
N ASP A 211 12.93 9.73 7.62
CA ASP A 211 11.67 10.03 8.31
C ASP A 211 10.45 9.78 7.41
N ILE A 212 10.48 10.26 6.17
CA ILE A 212 9.42 10.03 5.17
C ILE A 212 9.22 8.54 4.90
N LEU A 213 10.32 7.80 4.68
CA LEU A 213 10.29 6.38 4.37
C LEU A 213 9.82 5.55 5.57
N ALA A 214 10.23 5.93 6.79
CA ALA A 214 9.76 5.28 8.01
C ALA A 214 8.26 5.54 8.20
N ALA A 215 7.80 6.79 8.09
CA ALA A 215 6.38 7.12 8.20
C ALA A 215 5.52 6.37 7.19
N PHE A 216 5.98 6.27 5.93
CA PHE A 216 5.32 5.53 4.87
C PHE A 216 5.17 4.03 5.22
N ASN A 217 6.27 3.38 5.59
CA ASN A 217 6.29 1.94 5.83
C ASN A 217 5.61 1.55 7.15
N LEU A 218 5.75 2.36 8.20
CA LEU A 218 5.17 2.10 9.51
C LEU A 218 3.65 2.21 9.52
N ALA A 219 3.05 2.90 8.55
CA ALA A 219 1.60 2.97 8.40
C ALA A 219 0.95 1.58 8.31
N TRP A 220 1.62 0.60 7.68
CA TRP A 220 1.11 -0.77 7.60
C TRP A 220 1.22 -1.57 8.89
N VAL A 221 2.12 -1.19 9.80
CA VAL A 221 2.28 -1.84 11.11
C VAL A 221 0.99 -1.73 11.93
N THR A 222 0.27 -0.61 11.80
CA THR A 222 -0.99 -0.36 12.52
C THR A 222 -2.18 -1.18 12.01
N ALA A 223 -2.03 -1.90 10.90
CA ALA A 223 -3.03 -2.82 10.33
C ALA A 223 -2.64 -4.29 10.49
N ALA A 224 -1.41 -4.57 10.91
CA ALA A 224 -0.80 -5.88 10.69
C ALA A 224 -1.52 -7.03 11.43
N ALA A 225 -2.03 -6.73 12.62
CA ALA A 225 -2.82 -7.65 13.42
C ALA A 225 -4.21 -7.94 12.84
N ASP A 226 -4.78 -7.03 12.03
CA ASP A 226 -6.12 -7.20 11.47
C ASP A 226 -6.19 -8.35 10.46
N PHE A 227 -5.09 -8.61 9.75
CA PHE A 227 -4.94 -9.74 8.84
C PHE A 227 -4.41 -10.98 9.56
N SER A 228 -3.32 -10.82 10.32
CA SER A 228 -2.62 -11.96 10.95
C SER A 228 -3.40 -12.66 12.06
N ARG A 229 -4.45 -12.03 12.64
CA ARG A 229 -5.38 -12.72 13.56
C ARG A 229 -6.09 -13.91 12.93
N PHE A 230 -6.19 -13.95 11.60
CA PHE A 230 -6.77 -15.07 10.84
C PHE A 230 -5.74 -16.11 10.39
N ALA A 231 -4.47 -15.97 10.80
CA ALA A 231 -3.39 -16.84 10.33
C ALA A 231 -3.42 -18.23 11.00
N LYS A 232 -3.29 -19.28 10.19
CA LYS A 232 -3.20 -20.67 10.67
C LYS A 232 -1.87 -20.98 11.35
N ARG A 233 -0.78 -20.35 10.90
CA ARG A 233 0.59 -20.66 11.32
C ARG A 233 1.36 -19.40 11.71
N LYS A 234 2.24 -19.53 12.71
CA LYS A 234 3.19 -18.47 13.10
C LYS A 234 4.02 -17.99 11.92
N LYS A 235 4.51 -18.91 11.08
CA LYS A 235 5.33 -18.57 9.89
C LYS A 235 4.56 -17.69 8.90
N ALA A 236 3.27 -17.95 8.67
CA ALA A 236 2.40 -17.14 7.80
C ALA A 236 2.34 -15.68 8.28
N ALA A 237 2.08 -15.50 9.58
CA ALA A 237 1.97 -14.19 10.21
C ALA A 237 3.31 -13.44 10.31
N THR A 238 4.45 -14.13 10.29
CA THR A 238 5.77 -13.49 10.50
C THR A 238 6.55 -13.44 9.20
N VAL A 239 7.18 -14.55 8.83
CA VAL A 239 8.10 -14.64 7.69
C VAL A 239 7.41 -14.30 6.37
N TYR A 240 6.26 -14.91 6.09
CA TYR A 240 5.56 -14.67 4.82
C TYR A 240 4.97 -13.27 4.73
N SER A 241 4.53 -12.70 5.86
CA SER A 241 4.08 -11.32 5.93
C SER A 241 5.23 -10.33 5.68
N PHE A 242 6.38 -10.58 6.31
CA PHE A 242 7.61 -9.79 6.09
C PHE A 242 8.07 -9.83 4.64
N LEU A 243 8.17 -11.04 4.06
CA LEU A 243 8.62 -11.21 2.68
C LEU A 243 7.63 -10.59 1.69
N GLY A 244 6.33 -10.80 1.90
CA GLY A 244 5.29 -10.22 1.04
C GLY A 244 5.30 -8.70 1.08
N ALA A 245 5.45 -8.10 2.26
CA ALA A 245 5.48 -6.65 2.41
C ALA A 245 6.69 -6.04 1.70
N ASN A 246 7.89 -6.62 1.86
CA ASN A 246 9.09 -6.14 1.18
C ASN A 246 9.04 -6.34 -0.33
N ILE A 247 8.56 -7.49 -0.82
CA ILE A 247 8.43 -7.76 -2.27
C ILE A 247 7.39 -6.84 -2.92
N GLY A 248 6.34 -6.47 -2.19
CA GLY A 248 5.38 -5.48 -2.70
C GLY A 248 5.90 -4.04 -2.68
N LEU A 249 6.90 -3.75 -1.85
CA LEU A 249 7.46 -2.40 -1.68
C LEU A 249 8.53 -2.05 -2.71
N PHE A 250 9.35 -3.01 -3.14
CA PHE A 250 10.47 -2.82 -4.09
C PHE A 250 10.18 -3.47 -5.44
#